data_AF-A0A1H0FYF0-F1
#
_entry.id   AF-A0A1H0FYF0-F1
#
_cell.length_a   1.000
_cell.length_b   1.000
_cell.length_c   1.000
_cell.angle_alpha   90.00
_cell.angle_beta   90.00
_cell.angle_gamma   90.00
#
_symmetry.space_group_name_H-M   'P 1'
#
loop_
_entity.id
_entity.type
_entity.pdbx_description
1 polymer ?
#
loop_
_entity_poly.entity_id
_entity_poly.type
_entity_poly.pdbx_seq_one_letter_code
_entity_poly.pdbx_strand_id
1 'polypeptide(L)' 'MRSHRINSLEIGANYKAKEIDSFVSTTDVVVLSSNEEQLFTDPEREYKVEGSYKGFFEHSSEDGEKHFREKRAYIIEKV' A
#
# COMPACT_ATOMS: atom_id res chain seq x y z
N MET A 1 6.34 -24.03 7.31
CA MET A 1 6.97 -22.74 7.71
C MET A 1 5.84 -21.79 8.06
N ARG A 2 5.85 -21.19 9.26
CA ARG A 2 4.85 -20.18 9.62
C ARG A 2 5.23 -18.88 8.92
N SER A 3 4.56 -18.56 7.81
CA SER A 3 4.65 -17.23 7.23
C SER A 3 4.24 -16.22 8.30
N HIS A 4 5.19 -15.39 8.76
CA HIS A 4 4.86 -14.25 9.60
C HIS A 4 3.94 -13.37 8.77
N ARG A 5 2.63 -13.41 9.05
CA ARG A 5 1.67 -12.51 8.42
C ARG A 5 1.96 -11.12 8.94
N ILE A 6 2.39 -10.24 8.04
CA ILE A 6 2.55 -8.82 8.32
C ILE A 6 1.14 -8.25 8.46
N ASN A 7 0.84 -7.63 9.60
CA ASN A 7 -0.49 -7.05 9.87
C ASN A 7 -0.54 -5.53 9.59
N SER A 8 0.62 -4.91 9.38
CA SER A 8 0.77 -3.49 9.06
C SER A 8 2.14 -3.23 8.46
N LEU A 9 2.23 -2.23 7.60
CA LEU A 9 3.49 -1.73 7.05
C LEU A 9 4.02 -0.61 7.95
N GLU A 10 5.22 -0.78 8.49
CA GLU A 10 5.85 0.22 9.36
C GLU A 10 6.57 1.29 8.54
N ILE A 11 6.35 2.56 8.87
CA ILE A 11 7.03 3.69 8.19
C ILE A 11 8.54 3.57 8.42
N GLY A 12 9.31 3.69 7.33
CA GLY A 12 10.75 3.56 7.33
C GLY A 12 11.27 2.13 7.15
N ALA A 13 10.41 1.11 7.27
CA ALA A 13 10.80 -0.27 7.03
C ALA A 13 10.76 -0.62 5.54
N ASN A 14 11.61 -1.57 5.15
CA ASN A 14 11.65 -2.12 3.79
C ASN A 14 10.94 -3.47 3.77
N TYR A 15 10.16 -3.70 2.72
CA TYR A 15 9.48 -4.97 2.48
C TYR A 15 9.64 -5.38 1.01
N LYS A 16 9.67 -6.68 0.76
CA LYS A 16 9.63 -7.20 -0.61
C LYS A 16 8.24 -7.06 -1.20
N ALA A 17 8.16 -6.98 -2.53
CA ALA A 17 6.88 -6.90 -3.25
C ALA A 17 5.94 -8.05 -2.87
N LYS A 18 6.47 -9.28 -2.73
CA LYS A 18 5.69 -10.45 -2.30
C LYS A 18 5.13 -10.36 -0.87
N GLU A 19 5.81 -9.64 0.01
CA GLU A 19 5.39 -9.44 1.40
C GLU A 19 4.25 -8.42 1.45
N ILE A 20 4.39 -7.33 0.69
CA ILE A 20 3.35 -6.31 0.51
C ILE A 20 2.13 -6.92 -0.19
N ASP A 21 2.32 -7.74 -1.23
CA ASP A 21 1.25 -8.42 -1.95
C ASP A 21 0.43 -9.34 -1.03
N SER A 22 1.12 -10.13 -0.20
CA SER A 22 0.45 -10.97 0.80
C SER A 22 -0.33 -10.15 1.83
N PHE A 23 0.17 -8.97 2.20
CA PHE A 23 -0.50 -8.05 3.12
C PHE A 23 -1.76 -7.44 2.50
N VAL A 24 -1.66 -6.90 1.28
CA VAL A 24 -2.78 -6.29 0.54
C VAL A 24 -3.86 -7.32 0.19
N SER A 25 -3.47 -8.56 -0.10
CA SER A 25 -4.41 -9.65 -0.36
C SER A 25 -5.25 -10.08 0.85
N THR A 26 -4.82 -9.71 2.06
CA THR A 26 -5.48 -10.10 3.32
C THR A 26 -6.03 -8.92 4.11
N THR A 27 -5.75 -7.69 3.68
CA THR A 27 -6.10 -6.46 4.40
C THR A 27 -6.68 -5.45 3.41
N ASP A 28 -7.86 -4.89 3.72
CA ASP A 28 -8.48 -3.87 2.87
C ASP A 28 -7.74 -2.52 3.02
N VAL A 29 -6.78 -2.28 2.14
CA VAL A 29 -5.90 -1.10 2.15
C VAL A 29 -5.67 -0.57 0.73
N VAL A 30 -5.15 0.65 0.62
CA VAL A 30 -4.60 1.19 -0.62
C VAL A 30 -3.08 1.27 -0.48
N VAL A 31 -2.34 0.85 -1.51
CA VAL A 31 -0.88 1.00 -1.57
C VAL A 31 -0.55 1.74 -2.86
N LEU A 32 0.23 2.81 -2.74
CA LEU A 32 0.69 3.62 -3.85
C LEU A 32 2.21 3.65 -3.85
N SER A 33 2.81 3.40 -5.00
CA SER A 33 4.25 3.59 -5.20
C SER A 33 4.49 5.02 -5.70
N SER A 34 5.45 5.71 -5.08
CA SER A 34 5.75 7.12 -5.35
C SER A 34 6.72 7.32 -6.52
N ASN A 35 7.49 6.30 -6.90
CA ASN A 35 8.56 6.39 -7.89
C ASN A 35 8.54 5.27 -8.95
N GLU A 36 7.52 4.42 -8.96
CA GLU A 36 7.37 3.34 -9.96
C GLU A 36 5.89 2.99 -10.19
N GLU A 37 5.53 2.72 -11.45
CA GLU A 37 4.15 2.39 -11.87
C GLU A 37 3.86 0.88 -11.83
N GLN A 38 4.89 0.06 -11.67
CA GLN A 38 4.86 -1.41 -11.76
C GLN A 38 5.07 -2.08 -10.38
N LEU A 39 4.13 -1.84 -9.49
CA LEU A 39 3.99 -2.61 -8.25
C LEU A 39 3.78 -4.11 -8.58
N PHE A 40 4.46 -4.99 -7.83
CA PHE A 40 4.30 -6.45 -7.89
C PHE A 40 4.74 -7.19 -9.16
N THR A 41 5.38 -6.52 -10.13
CA THR A 41 5.89 -7.22 -11.34
C THR A 41 7.08 -8.14 -11.05
N ASP A 42 7.84 -7.82 -10.00
CA ASP A 42 8.96 -8.62 -9.53
C ASP A 42 8.80 -8.85 -8.01
N PRO A 43 8.60 -10.11 -7.55
CA PRO A 43 8.33 -10.43 -6.16
C PRO A 43 9.50 -10.13 -5.21
N GLU A 44 10.73 -10.03 -5.74
CA GLU A 44 11.93 -9.81 -4.93
C GLU A 44 12.33 -8.33 -4.82
N ARG A 45 11.68 -7.43 -5.56
CA ARG A 45 11.90 -5.98 -5.42
C ARG A 45 11.59 -5.51 -4.01
N GLU A 46 12.41 -4.61 -3.49
CA GLU A 46 12.23 -4.00 -2.18
C GLU A 46 11.62 -2.61 -2.31
N TYR A 47 10.74 -2.30 -1.36
CA TYR A 47 10.10 -1.00 -1.24
C TYR A 47 10.17 -0.55 0.21
N LYS A 48 10.50 0.71 0.41
CA LYS A 48 10.47 1.40 1.70
C LYS A 48 9.10 2.03 1.89
N VAL A 49 8.55 1.95 3.10
CA VAL A 49 7.29 2.62 3.43
C VAL A 49 7.58 4.06 3.81
N GLU A 50 7.11 5.01 3.00
CA GLU A 50 7.32 6.44 3.23
C GLU A 50 6.20 7.06 4.08
N GLY A 51 4.98 6.51 4.04
CA GLY A 51 3.87 7.06 4.80
C GLY A 51 2.69 6.12 4.99
N SER A 52 1.89 6.41 6.02
CA SER A 52 0.62 5.72 6.31
C SER A 52 -0.44 6.73 6.70
N TYR A 53 -1.61 6.65 6.07
CA TYR A 53 -2.73 7.56 6.24
C TYR A 53 -4.00 6.78 6.56
N LYS A 54 -4.87 7.32 7.42
CA LYS A 54 -6.12 6.65 7.81
C LYS A 54 -7.16 6.56 6.69
N GLY A 55 -7.02 7.39 5.67
CA GLY A 55 -7.98 7.54 4.59
C GLY A 55 -7.47 8.48 3.51
N PHE A 56 -8.25 8.63 2.46
CA PHE A 56 -7.99 9.53 1.35
C PHE A 56 -9.29 10.13 0.83
N PHE A 57 -9.19 11.27 0.17
CA PHE A 57 -10.31 11.82 -0.59
C PHE A 57 -10.29 11.26 -2.00
N GLU A 58 -11.45 10.79 -2.47
CA GLU A 58 -11.67 10.46 -3.87
C GLU A 58 -12.78 11.33 -4.45
N HIS A 59 -12.66 11.64 -5.73
CA HIS A 59 -13.72 12.29 -6.48
C HIS A 59 -14.67 11.22 -7.02
N SER A 60 -15.96 11.35 -6.73
CA SER A 60 -16.98 10.44 -7.25
C SER A 60 -17.46 10.92 -8.61
N SER A 61 -17.39 10.03 -9.59
CA SER A 61 -17.94 10.27 -10.93
C SER A 61 -19.47 10.24 -10.97
N GLU A 62 -20.13 9.77 -9.91
CA GLU A 62 -21.60 9.63 -9.85
C GLU A 62 -22.30 10.95 -9.49
N ASP A 63 -21.72 11.71 -8.56
CA ASP A 63 -22.30 12.96 -8.04
C ASP A 63 -21.38 14.18 -8.24
N GLY A 64 -20.12 13.98 -8.65
CA GLY A 64 -19.15 15.04 -8.81
C GLY A 64 -18.59 15.59 -7.49
N GLU A 65 -18.90 14.97 -6.36
CA GLU A 65 -18.45 15.42 -5.04
C GLU A 65 -17.13 14.75 -4.62
N LYS A 66 -16.57 15.22 -3.50
CA LYS A 66 -15.37 14.67 -2.89
C LYS A 66 -15.75 13.92 -1.62
N HIS A 67 -15.50 12.62 -1.60
CA HIS A 67 -15.82 11.77 -0.46
C HIS A 67 -14.53 11.37 0.25
N PHE A 68 -14.53 11.48 1.58
CA PHE A 68 -13.47 10.90 2.39
C PHE A 68 -13.72 9.41 2.57
N ARG A 69 -12.79 8.57 2.14
CA ARG A 69 -12.80 7.13 2.38
C ARG A 69 -11.93 6.82 3.58
N GLU A 70 -12.53 6.28 4.64
CA GLU A 70 -11.83 5.74 5.79
C GLU A 70 -11.23 4.36 5.45
N LYS A 71 -10.29 4.35 4.50
CA LYS A 71 -9.55 3.18 4.05
C LYS A 71 -8.06 3.48 4.14
N ARG A 72 -7.33 2.70 4.94
CA ARG A 72 -5.92 2.98 5.23
C ARG A 72 -5.09 2.94 3.94
N ALA A 73 -4.33 4.00 3.70
CA ALA A 73 -3.49 4.16 2.52
C ALA A 73 -2.01 4.19 2.93
N TYR A 74 -1.17 3.48 2.19
CA TYR A 74 0.28 3.47 2.36
C TYR A 74 0.94 4.04 1.11
N ILE A 75 1.96 4.88 1.33
CA ILE A 75 2.87 5.32 0.28
C ILE A 75 4.16 4.54 0.45
N ILE A 76 4.62 3.92 -0.62
CA ILE A 76 5.88 3.20 -0.67
C ILE A 76 6.77 3.78 -1.76
N GLU A 77 8.06 3.57 -1.63
CA GLU A 77 9.07 4.00 -2.59
C GLU A 77 9.98 2.81 -2.89
N LYS A 78 10.21 2.51 -4.16
CA LYS A 78 11.18 1.50 -4.57
C LYS A 78 12.58 1.92 -4.13
N VAL A 79 13.29 0.98 -3.52
CA VAL A 79 14.70 1.13 -3.10
C VAL A 79 15.64 0.75 -4.24
#